data_AF-A0A7W6J7P9-F1
#
_entry.id   AF-A0A7W6J7P9-F1
#
_cell.length_a   1.000
_cell.length_b   1.000
_cell.length_c   1.000
_cell.angle_alpha   90.00
_cell.angle_beta   90.00
_cell.angle_gamma   90.00
#
_symmetry.space_group_name_H-M   'P 1'
#
loop_
_entity.id
_entity.type
_entity.pdbx_description
1 polymer ?
#
loop_
_entity_poly.entity_id
_entity_poly.type
_entity_poly.pdbx_seq_one_letter_code
_entity_poly.pdbx_strand_id
1 'polypeptide(L)' 'MTKLKLGPLPDDKPVKVTLELPATLNHDLIDYADVLARETGKPVADPLKLIVPMLERFIATDRGFRKAKRSIPPASSQS' A
#
# COMPACT_ATOMS: atom_id res chain seq x y z
N MET A 1 -8.23 31.75 -26.00
CA MET A 1 -7.53 30.45 -25.80
C MET A 1 -8.19 29.74 -24.64
N THR A 2 -8.77 28.56 -24.87
CA THR A 2 -9.49 27.78 -23.87
C THR A 2 -8.50 27.11 -22.92
N LYS A 3 -8.49 27.56 -21.66
CA LYS A 3 -7.67 26.99 -20.59
C LYS A 3 -8.17 25.57 -20.28
N LEU A 4 -7.31 24.56 -20.39
CA LEU A 4 -7.63 23.19 -19.97
C LEU A 4 -7.98 23.22 -18.47
N LYS A 5 -9.11 22.59 -18.11
CA LYS A 5 -9.61 22.51 -16.73
C LYS A 5 -8.84 21.50 -15.88
N LEU A 6 -7.94 20.73 -16.50
CA LEU A 6 -7.11 19.77 -15.80
C LEU A 6 -5.83 20.49 -15.35
N GLY A 7 -5.69 20.63 -14.03
CA GLY A 7 -4.42 21.02 -13.42
C GLY A 7 -3.34 19.97 -13.65
N PRO A 8 -2.10 20.21 -13.18
CA PRO A 8 -1.05 19.21 -13.21
C PRO A 8 -1.54 17.90 -12.58
N LEU A 9 -1.32 16.79 -13.27
CA LEU A 9 -1.61 15.48 -12.71
C LEU A 9 -0.75 15.27 -11.45
N PRO A 10 -1.28 14.57 -10.43
CA PRO A 10 -0.47 14.17 -9.28
C PRO A 10 0.80 13.47 -9.77
N ASP A 11 1.96 13.92 -9.30
CA ASP A 11 3.24 13.27 -9.55
C ASP A 11 3.35 12.04 -8.63
N ASP A 12 2.51 11.04 -8.89
CA ASP A 12 2.54 9.74 -8.21
C ASP A 12 3.76 8.95 -8.69
N LYS A 13 4.95 9.38 -8.28
CA LYS A 13 6.21 8.68 -8.57
C LYS A 13 6.28 7.42 -7.72
N PRO A 14 6.19 6.21 -8.31
CA PRO A 14 6.32 4.98 -7.55
C PRO A 14 7.73 4.87 -6.98
N VAL A 15 7.83 4.60 -5.68
CA VAL A 15 9.10 4.28 -5.02
C VAL A 15 9.33 2.78 -5.13
N LYS A 16 10.44 2.37 -5.74
CA LYS A 16 10.84 0.96 -5.78
C LYS A 16 11.49 0.57 -4.46
N VAL A 17 10.99 -0.51 -3.87
CA VAL A 17 11.52 -1.09 -2.63
C VAL A 17 11.83 -2.56 -2.89
N THR A 18 13.04 -3.00 -2.52
CA THR A 18 13.40 -4.42 -2.49
C THR A 18 13.18 -4.95 -1.08
N LEU A 19 12.50 -6.09 -0.94
CA LEU A 19 12.15 -6.69 0.34
C LEU A 19 12.65 -8.14 0.40
N GLU A 20 13.15 -8.54 1.56
CA GLU A 20 13.39 -9.92 1.91
C GLU A 20 12.34 -10.36 2.94
N LEU A 21 11.73 -11.52 2.72
CA LEU A 21 10.67 -12.05 3.57
C LEU A 21 11.12 -13.36 4.21
N PRO A 22 10.76 -13.64 5.48
CA PRO A 22 10.86 -14.98 6.02
C PRO A 22 10.09 -15.97 5.15
N ALA A 23 10.64 -17.18 4.95
CA ALA A 23 10.00 -18.22 4.14
C ALA A 23 8.58 -18.54 4.64
N THR A 24 8.36 -18.53 5.95
CA THR A 24 7.04 -18.73 6.57
C THR A 24 6.03 -17.69 6.11
N LEU A 25 6.41 -16.41 6.10
CA LEU A 25 5.53 -15.33 5.65
C LEU A 25 5.21 -15.45 4.15
N ASN A 26 6.17 -15.89 3.33
CA ASN A 26 5.89 -16.15 1.91
C ASN A 26 4.86 -17.27 1.73
N HIS A 27 4.95 -18.35 2.50
CA HIS A 27 3.93 -19.41 2.48
C HIS A 27 2.57 -18.90 2.94
N ASP A 28 2.52 -18.13 4.03
CA ASP A 28 1.26 -17.54 4.52
C ASP A 28 0.61 -16.63 3.46
N LEU A 29 1.41 -15.88 2.68
CA LEU A 29 0.91 -15.05 1.58
C LEU A 29 0.33 -15.89 0.44
N ILE A 30 0.95 -17.03 0.11
CA ILE A 30 0.43 -17.97 -0.89
C ILE A 30 -0.91 -18.55 -0.42
N ASP A 31 -0.98 -19.04 0.82
CA ASP A 31 -2.22 -19.60 1.38
C ASP A 31 -3.33 -18.55 1.44
N TYR A 32 -2.99 -17.31 1.82
CA TYR A 32 -3.95 -16.19 1.83
C TYR A 32 -4.47 -15.89 0.41
N ALA A 33 -3.60 -15.88 -0.59
CA ALA A 33 -3.96 -15.65 -1.98
C ALA A 33 -4.96 -16.71 -2.48
N ASP A 34 -4.75 -17.98 -2.11
CA ASP A 34 -5.64 -19.09 -2.44
C ASP A 34 -7.02 -18.95 -1.77
N VAL A 35 -7.05 -18.61 -0.48
CA VAL A 35 -8.31 -18.36 0.24
C VAL A 35 -9.07 -17.19 -0.38
N LEU A 36 -8.39 -16.07 -0.65
CA LEU A 36 -9.00 -14.89 -1.25
C LEU A 36 -9.53 -15.18 -2.66
N ALA A 37 -8.82 -15.99 -3.45
CA ALA A 37 -9.26 -16.36 -4.79
C ALA A 37 -10.55 -17.19 -4.76
N ARG A 38 -10.67 -18.10 -3.78
CA ARG A 38 -11.90 -18.88 -3.56
C ARG A 38 -13.06 -17.99 -3.12
N GLU A 39 -12.81 -17.04 -2.23
CA GLU A 39 -13.84 -16.12 -1.72
C GLU A 39 -14.34 -15.15 -2.80
N THR A 40 -13.44 -14.60 -3.60
CA THR A 40 -13.77 -13.57 -4.60
C THR A 40 -14.09 -14.12 -5.98
N GLY A 41 -13.81 -15.41 -6.22
CA GLY A 41 -13.86 -16.03 -7.55
C GLY A 41 -12.82 -15.48 -8.53
N LYS A 42 -11.84 -14.71 -8.05
CA LYS A 42 -10.81 -14.06 -8.87
C LYS A 42 -9.43 -14.57 -8.49
N PRO A 43 -8.66 -15.14 -9.43
CA PRO A 43 -7.32 -15.63 -9.12
C PRO A 43 -6.40 -14.48 -8.72
N VAL A 44 -5.60 -14.72 -7.68
CA VAL A 44 -4.49 -13.84 -7.29
C VAL A 44 -3.21 -14.41 -7.92
N ALA A 45 -2.86 -13.92 -9.11
CA ALA A 45 -1.76 -14.47 -9.91
C ALA A 45 -0.36 -14.33 -9.26
N ASP A 46 -0.20 -13.37 -8.35
CA ASP A 46 1.05 -13.11 -7.64
C ASP A 46 0.72 -12.74 -6.19
N PRO A 47 0.98 -13.63 -5.22
CA PRO A 47 0.76 -13.36 -3.79
C PRO A 47 1.48 -12.11 -3.28
N LEU A 48 2.63 -11.74 -3.87
CA LEU A 48 3.38 -10.56 -3.43
C LEU A 48 2.65 -9.25 -3.75
N LYS A 49 1.71 -9.25 -4.70
CA LYS A 49 0.83 -8.10 -4.97
C LYS A 49 -0.14 -7.82 -3.83
N LEU A 50 -0.29 -8.72 -2.86
CA LEU A 50 -1.07 -8.48 -1.65
C LEU A 50 -0.35 -7.55 -0.66
N ILE A 51 0.99 -7.47 -0.71
CA ILE A 51 1.79 -6.72 0.27
C ILE A 51 1.37 -5.24 0.30
N VAL A 52 1.29 -4.60 -0.87
CA VAL A 52 0.94 -3.17 -0.98
C VAL A 52 -0.45 -2.88 -0.39
N PRO A 53 -1.56 -3.49 -0.86
CA PRO A 53 -2.89 -3.20 -0.32
C PRO A 53 -3.05 -3.63 1.15
N MET A 54 -2.36 -4.67 1.61
CA MET A 54 -2.35 -5.04 3.02
C MET A 54 -1.68 -3.97 3.89
N LEU A 55 -0.52 -3.45 3.47
CA LEU A 55 0.18 -2.38 4.18
C LEU A 55 -0.61 -1.07 4.17
N GLU A 56 -1.21 -0.70 3.03
CA GLU A 56 -2.11 0.45 2.94
C GLU A 56 -3.27 0.33 3.93
N ARG A 57 -3.92 -0.84 3.96
CA ARG A 57 -5.03 -1.12 4.87
C ARG A 57 -4.58 -1.05 6.33
N PHE A 58 -3.43 -1.63 6.66
CA PHE A 58 -2.86 -1.60 8.00
C PHE A 58 -2.64 -0.15 8.47
N ILE A 59 -1.92 0.65 7.67
CA ILE A 59 -1.62 2.07 7.98
C ILE A 59 -2.91 2.90 8.12
N ALA A 60 -3.89 2.70 7.23
CA ALA A 60 -5.15 3.45 7.24
C ALA A 60 -6.02 3.15 8.47
N THR A 61 -5.93 1.92 9.00
CA THR A 61 -6.80 1.44 10.08
C THR A 61 -6.16 1.48 11.46
N ASP A 62 -4.84 1.56 11.57
CA ASP A 62 -4.15 1.68 12.84
C ASP A 62 -4.43 3.04 13.52
N ARG A 63 -5.30 3.02 14.53
CA ARG A 63 -5.66 4.22 15.32
C ARG A 63 -4.50 4.74 16.15
N GLY A 64 -3.64 3.87 16.66
CA GLY A 64 -2.47 4.24 17.46
C GLY A 64 -1.50 5.03 16.60
N PHE A 65 -1.18 4.50 15.42
CA PHE A 65 -0.38 5.19 14.43
C PHE A 65 -1.00 6.52 14.01
N ARG A 66 -2.30 6.56 13.71
CA ARG A 66 -3.00 7.80 13.31
C ARG A 66 -2.97 8.87 14.40
N LYS A 67 -3.06 8.49 15.69
CA LYS A 67 -2.94 9.44 16.81
C LYS A 67 -1.52 9.97 16.90
N ALA A 68 -0.51 9.10 16.86
CA ALA A 68 0.90 9.49 16.91
C ALA A 68 1.31 10.38 15.73
N LYS A 69 0.85 10.07 14.51
CA LYS A 69 1.11 10.87 13.29
C LYS A 69 0.61 12.31 13.43
N ARG A 70 -0.48 12.55 14.15
CA ARG A 70 -1.01 13.91 14.39
C ARG A 70 -0.22 14.70 15.43
N SER A 71 0.43 14.02 16.37
CA SER A 71 1.28 14.67 17.39
C SER A 71 2.68 15.00 16.89
N ILE A 72 3.10 14.42 15.77
CA ILE A 72 4.36 14.76 15.11
C ILE A 72 4.08 16.02 14.28
N PRO A 73 4.72 17.17 14.57
CA PRO A 73 4.64 18.34 13.69
C PRO A 73 5.03 17.91 12.27
N PRO A 74 4.36 18.39 11.20
CA PRO A 74 4.82 18.09 9.85
C PRO A 74 6.30 18.43 9.79
N ALA A 75 7.12 17.47 9.35
CA ALA A 75 8.53 17.74 9.10
C ALA A 75 8.55 18.97 8.19
N SER A 76 9.04 20.10 8.72
CA SER A 76 9.18 21.33 7.97
C SER A 76 9.84 20.94 6.66
N SER A 77 9.14 21.17 5.54
CA SER A 77 9.66 20.95 4.21
C SER A 77 11.05 21.59 4.16
N GLN A 78 12.09 20.77 4.31
CA GLN A 78 13.45 21.25 4.12
C GLN A 78 13.61 21.38 2.62
N SER A 79 13.71 22.66 2.26
CA SER A 79 14.08 23.30 1.01
C SER A 79 14.93 22.46 0.05
#